data_AF-A0A821IVJ4-F1
#
_entry.id   AF-A0A821IVJ4-F1
#
_cell.length_a   1.000
_cell.length_b   1.000
_cell.length_c   1.000
_cell.angle_alpha   90.00
_cell.angle_beta   90.00
_cell.angle_gamma   90.00
#
_symmetry.space_group_name_H-M   'P 1'
#
loop_
_entity.id
_entity.type
_entity.pdbx_description
1 polymer ?
#
loop_
_entity_poly.entity_id
_entity_poly.type
_entity_poly.pdbx_seq_one_letter_code
_entity_poly.pdbx_strand_id
1 'polypeptide(L)'
;HGSPLTNFAGIISQGLRIAPPEAPVTGYMFGKGVYFADMSSKSANYCHPSRSKDTGLLLLSEVALGKCNELIHADYNANKLPAGLSSVKALGT
;
A
#
# COMPACT_ATOMS: atom_id res chain seq x y z
N HIS A 1 -4.51 1.47 5.76
CA HIS A 1 -3.70 2.26 4.81
C HIS A 1 -3.34 3.59 5.45
N GLY A 2 -2.09 4.03 5.34
CA GLY A 2 -1.66 5.36 5.78
C GLY A 2 -1.03 6.15 4.63
N SER A 3 -1.16 7.47 4.65
CA SER A 3 -0.66 8.38 3.61
C SER A 3 -0.41 9.76 4.22
N PRO A 4 0.44 10.62 3.64
CA PRO A 4 0.53 12.02 4.03
C PRO A 4 -0.85 12.71 4.02
N LEU A 5 -1.10 13.58 5.00
CA LEU A 5 -2.40 14.27 5.15
C LEU A 5 -2.86 15.00 3.88
N THR A 6 -1.90 15.57 3.13
CA THR A 6 -2.14 16.26 1.84
C THR A 6 -2.80 15.38 0.78
N ASN A 7 -2.70 14.05 0.89
CA ASN A 7 -3.25 13.12 -0.10
C ASN A 7 -4.72 12.76 0.18
N PHE A 8 -5.23 12.99 1.39
CA PHE A 8 -6.55 12.49 1.80
C PHE A 8 -7.71 13.13 1.03
N ALA A 9 -7.63 14.41 0.65
CA ALA A 9 -8.65 15.04 -0.19
C ALA A 9 -8.78 14.31 -1.54
N GLY A 10 -7.65 13.91 -2.15
CA GLY A 10 -7.64 13.10 -3.37
C GLY A 10 -8.17 11.68 -3.13
N ILE A 11 -7.73 11.02 -2.06
CA ILE A 11 -8.17 9.65 -1.73
C ILE A 11 -9.68 9.57 -1.49
N ILE A 12 -10.25 10.53 -0.76
CA ILE A 12 -11.69 10.55 -0.44
C ILE A 12 -12.52 10.88 -1.69
N SER A 13 -12.06 11.83 -2.51
CA SER A 13 -12.81 12.25 -3.71
C SER A 13 -12.72 11.26 -4.88
N GLN A 14 -11.62 10.50 -4.97
CA GLN A 14 -11.28 9.73 -6.18
C GLN A 14 -10.93 8.26 -5.91
N GLY A 15 -10.91 7.84 -4.65
CA GLY A 15 -10.46 6.52 -4.23
C GLY A 15 -8.95 6.35 -4.22
N LEU A 16 -8.49 5.19 -3.72
CA LEU A 16 -7.10 4.75 -3.83
C LEU A 16 -6.80 4.37 -5.27
N ARG A 17 -5.65 4.81 -5.80
CA ARG A 17 -5.24 4.56 -7.18
C ARG A 17 -3.87 3.92 -7.24
N ILE A 18 -3.69 3.04 -8.22
CA ILE A 18 -2.37 2.51 -8.57
C ILE A 18 -1.60 3.63 -9.26
N ALA A 19 -0.32 3.78 -8.91
CA ALA A 19 0.56 4.74 -9.56
C ALA A 19 0.65 4.46 -11.07
N PRO A 20 0.69 5.50 -11.90
CA PRO A 20 0.64 5.31 -13.33
C PRO A 20 1.96 4.69 -13.87
N PRO A 21 1.97 4.06 -15.05
CA PRO A 21 3.13 3.31 -15.58
C PRO A 21 4.43 4.12 -15.66
N GLU A 22 4.33 5.43 -15.89
CA GLU A 22 5.44 6.37 -16.00
C GLU A 22 6.04 6.80 -14.65
N ALA A 23 5.33 6.60 -13.53
CA ALA A 23 5.84 6.98 -12.22
C ALA A 23 7.08 6.13 -11.84
N PRO A 24 8.10 6.70 -11.19
CA PRO A 24 9.28 5.96 -10.73
C PRO A 24 8.90 4.72 -9.91
N VAL A 25 9.63 3.62 -10.07
CA VAL A 25 9.38 2.36 -9.33
C VAL A 25 9.87 2.43 -7.87
N THR A 26 10.61 3.49 -7.52
CA THR A 26 11.16 3.71 -6.18
C THR A 26 10.05 3.73 -5.13
N GLY A 27 10.10 2.79 -4.18
CA GLY A 27 9.14 2.67 -3.08
C GLY A 27 8.10 1.55 -3.22
N TYR A 28 8.03 0.84 -4.36
CA TYR A 28 7.10 -0.27 -4.58
C TYR A 28 7.77 -1.64 -4.42
N MET A 29 7.99 -2.09 -3.18
CA MET A 29 8.69 -3.35 -2.88
C MET A 29 8.06 -4.59 -3.52
N PHE A 30 6.78 -4.54 -3.88
CA PHE A 30 6.02 -5.64 -4.49
C PHE A 30 5.32 -5.21 -5.80
N GLY A 31 5.95 -4.29 -6.54
CA GLY A 31 5.42 -3.74 -7.78
C GLY A 31 4.30 -2.71 -7.59
N LYS A 32 3.83 -2.11 -8.69
CA LYS A 32 2.81 -1.05 -8.63
C LYS A 32 1.46 -1.65 -8.23
N GLY A 33 0.92 -1.15 -7.12
CA GLY A 33 -0.34 -1.63 -6.53
C GLY A 33 -0.83 -0.71 -5.41
N VAL A 34 -1.94 -1.09 -4.78
CA VAL A 34 -2.44 -0.44 -3.57
C VAL A 34 -2.02 -1.25 -2.36
N TYR A 35 -1.36 -0.60 -1.41
CA TYR A 35 -0.71 -1.26 -0.28
C TYR A 35 -1.53 -1.13 1.00
N PHE A 36 -1.69 -2.26 1.70
CA PHE A 36 -2.36 -2.35 2.99
C PHE A 36 -1.46 -3.07 4.00
N ALA A 37 -1.76 -2.85 5.28
CA ALA A 37 -1.15 -3.57 6.38
C ALA A 37 -2.25 -3.92 7.38
N ASP A 38 -2.14 -5.11 7.96
CA ASP A 38 -2.96 -5.59 9.08
C ASP A 38 -2.54 -4.95 10.42
N MET A 39 -1.30 -4.51 10.54
CA MET A 39 -0.78 -3.76 11.69
C MET A 39 -0.94 -2.25 11.49
N SER A 40 -1.60 -1.60 12.47
CA SER A 40 -1.88 -0.16 12.44
C SER A 40 -0.60 0.70 12.43
N SER A 41 0.39 0.36 13.26
CA SER A 41 1.67 1.07 13.37
C SER A 41 2.46 1.07 12.05
N LYS A 42 2.42 -0.05 11.30
CA LYS A 42 3.02 -0.14 9.97
C LYS A 42 2.38 0.85 9.00
N SER A 43 1.05 0.96 8.99
CA SER A 43 0.35 1.98 8.19
C SER A 43 0.63 3.41 8.69
N ALA A 44 0.69 3.62 10.01
CA ALA A 44 0.90 4.95 10.61
C ALA A 44 2.26 5.57 10.21
N ASN A 45 3.30 4.77 10.03
CA ASN A 45 4.60 5.25 9.56
C ASN A 45 4.54 5.93 8.18
N TYR A 46 3.58 5.55 7.32
CA TYR A 46 3.35 6.19 6.02
C TYR A 46 2.58 7.51 6.11
N CYS A 47 2.11 7.92 7.29
CA CYS A 47 1.53 9.26 7.50
C CYS A 47 2.59 10.36 7.58
N HIS A 48 3.88 9.99 7.68
CA HIS A 48 5.02 10.89 7.90
C HIS A 48 4.83 11.84 9.11
N PRO A 49 4.47 11.31 10.30
CA PRO A 49 4.28 12.15 11.48
C PRO A 49 5.60 12.79 11.90
N SER A 50 5.51 13.99 12.46
CA SER A 50 6.65 14.66 13.11
C SER A 50 6.18 15.35 14.38
N ARG A 51 7.11 15.84 15.22
CA ARG A 51 6.73 16.60 16.43
C ARG A 51 5.91 17.86 16.12
N SER A 52 6.05 18.43 14.93
CA SER A 52 5.28 19.59 14.47
C SER A 52 4.07 19.22 13.60
N LYS A 53 3.90 17.94 13.27
CA LYS A 53 2.80 17.37 12.48
C LYS A 53 2.37 16.06 13.14
N ASP A 54 1.72 16.19 14.29
CA ASP A 54 1.37 15.08 15.19
C ASP A 54 -0.01 14.47 14.92
N THR A 55 -0.80 15.10 14.04
CA THR A 55 -2.10 14.58 13.59
C THR A 55 -1.95 13.85 12.26
N GLY A 56 -2.39 12.59 12.21
CA GLY A 56 -2.42 11.76 11.02
C GLY A 56 -3.77 11.06 10.85
N LEU A 57 -4.06 10.60 9.64
CA LEU A 57 -5.28 9.86 9.32
C LEU A 57 -4.91 8.44 8.87
N LEU A 58 -5.71 7.47 9.31
CA LEU A 58 -5.64 6.09 8.83
C LEU A 58 -6.94 5.73 8.13
N LEU A 59 -6.82 5.10 6.97
CA LEU A 59 -7.95 4.58 6.21
C LEU A 59 -8.08 3.07 6.46
N LEU A 60 -9.23 2.66 6.98
CA LEU A 60 -9.67 1.28 7.03
C LEU A 60 -10.48 0.99 5.76
N SER A 61 -10.27 -0.18 5.17
CA SER A 61 -10.97 -0.60 3.95
C SER A 61 -11.13 -2.11 3.97
N GLU A 62 -12.29 -2.59 3.51
CA GLU A 62 -12.43 -4.00 3.14
C GLU A 62 -11.63 -4.25 1.87
N VAL A 63 -10.78 -5.28 1.88
CA VAL A 63 -9.90 -5.61 0.75
C VAL A 63 -10.17 -7.04 0.32
N ALA A 64 -10.72 -7.22 -0.87
CA ALA A 64 -10.95 -8.53 -1.47
C ALA A 64 -9.64 -9.14 -1.97
N LEU A 65 -8.88 -9.77 -1.06
CA LEU A 65 -7.54 -10.33 -1.36
C LEU A 65 -7.55 -11.53 -2.31
N GLY A 66 -8.65 -12.29 -2.37
CA GLY A 66 -8.71 -13.53 -3.14
C GLY A 66 -7.61 -14.52 -2.74
N LYS A 67 -7.01 -15.22 -3.72
CA LYS A 67 -5.84 -16.06 -3.49
C LYS A 67 -4.56 -15.22 -3.54
N CYS A 68 -3.79 -15.25 -2.47
CA CYS A 68 -2.55 -14.48 -2.35
C CYS A 68 -1.35 -15.23 -2.91
N ASN A 69 -0.47 -14.52 -3.61
CA ASN A 69 0.91 -14.92 -3.84
C ASN A 69 1.74 -14.56 -2.61
N GLU A 70 2.17 -15.54 -1.82
CA GLU A 70 2.95 -15.29 -0.61
C GLU A 70 4.43 -15.14 -0.95
N LEU A 71 5.05 -14.04 -0.51
CA LEU A 71 6.44 -13.70 -0.78
C LEU A 71 7.17 -13.34 0.51
N ILE A 72 8.38 -13.86 0.70
CA ILE A 72 9.26 -13.53 1.83
C ILE A 72 10.19 -12.36 1.48
N HIS A 73 10.62 -12.27 0.23
CA HIS A 73 11.54 -11.25 -0.26
C HIS A 73 10.84 -10.28 -1.20
N ALA A 74 11.34 -9.05 -1.26
CA ALA A 74 10.85 -8.03 -2.17
C ALA A 74 10.99 -8.48 -3.63
N ASP A 75 9.96 -8.22 -4.43
CA ASP A 75 9.94 -8.45 -5.87
C ASP A 75 9.21 -7.29 -6.56
N TYR A 76 9.97 -6.43 -7.22
CA TYR A 76 9.45 -5.26 -7.93
C TYR A 76 8.54 -5.62 -9.12
N ASN A 77 8.50 -6.88 -9.54
CA ASN A 77 7.60 -7.40 -10.56
C ASN A 77 6.41 -8.17 -9.99
N ALA A 78 6.18 -8.18 -8.67
CA ALA A 78 5.12 -8.99 -8.05
C ALA A 78 3.68 -8.55 -8.45
N ASN A 79 3.53 -7.40 -9.12
CA ASN A 79 2.28 -7.02 -9.78
C ASN A 79 1.95 -7.91 -11.00
N LYS A 80 2.92 -8.67 -11.53
CA LYS A 80 2.72 -9.74 -12.51
C LYS A 80 2.34 -11.03 -11.77
N LEU A 81 1.07 -11.12 -11.37
CA LEU A 81 0.58 -12.23 -10.57
C LEU A 81 0.61 -13.57 -11.34
N PRO A 82 1.01 -14.68 -10.69
CA PRO A 82 0.79 -16.02 -11.22
C PRO A 82 -0.68 -16.29 -11.54
N ALA A 83 -0.93 -17.18 -12.49
CA ALA A 83 -2.28 -17.55 -12.90
C ALA A 83 -3.12 -18.04 -11.71
N GLY A 84 -4.34 -17.49 -11.58
CA GLY A 84 -5.28 -17.85 -10.52
C GLY A 84 -5.07 -17.15 -9.18
N LEU A 85 -4.09 -16.24 -9.06
CA LEU A 85 -3.88 -15.41 -7.88
C LEU A 85 -4.42 -13.99 -8.10
N SER A 86 -4.79 -13.31 -7.02
CA SER A 86 -5.49 -12.02 -7.04
C SER A 86 -4.75 -10.92 -6.28
N SER A 87 -3.79 -11.27 -5.43
CA SER A 87 -3.03 -10.31 -4.64
C SER A 87 -1.65 -10.85 -4.25
N VAL A 88 -0.81 -9.97 -3.69
CA VAL A 88 0.48 -10.34 -3.09
C VAL A 88 0.36 -10.20 -1.58
N LYS A 89 0.85 -11.20 -0.84
CA LYS A 89 1.00 -11.14 0.61
C LYS A 89 2.46 -11.25 0.98
N ALA A 90 3.05 -10.11 1.33
CA ALA A 90 4.40 -10.06 1.88
C ALA A 90 4.39 -10.61 3.30
N LEU A 91 5.07 -11.73 3.53
CA LEU A 91 5.15 -12.34 4.85
C LEU A 91 6.12 -11.54 5.72
N GLY A 92 5.65 -11.09 6.88
CA GLY A 92 6.51 -10.49 7.89
C GLY A 92 7.43 -11.57 8.49
N THR A 93 8.68 -11.19 8.74
CA THR A 93 9.64 -11.97 9.54
C THR A 93 9.46 -11.68 11.03
#